data_AF-A0A7Z9M893-F1
#
_entry.id   AF-A0A7Z9M893-F1
#
_cell.length_a   1.000
_cell.length_b   1.000
_cell.length_c   1.000
_cell.angle_alpha   90.00
_cell.angle_beta   90.00
_cell.angle_gamma   90.00
#
_symmetry.space_group_name_H-M   'P 1'
#
loop_
_entity.id
_entity.type
_entity.pdbx_description
1 polymer ?
#
loop_
_entity_poly.entity_id
_entity_poly.type
_entity_poly.pdbx_seq_one_letter_code
_entity_poly.pdbx_strand_id
1 'polypeptide(L)'
;KGKFKEHGLSIDRISLLSRDDQQADHLALYSQIDICLDPFPFNGATATFEALLMGVPVVALEGKHFVDRVSTTLLKQANLSQFVAKTTDDYLSIAKTLALNTKELVNFRTKIRENLIGSNLCNAPRYARQIEKAYQCMWRNRCEETV
;
A
#
# COMPACT_ATOMS: atom_id res chain seq x y z
N LYS A 1 -15.16 -12.57 13.37
CA LYS A 1 -15.87 -11.85 14.45
C LYS A 1 -15.51 -12.36 15.88
N GLY A 2 -15.36 -13.67 16.11
CA GLY A 2 -14.97 -14.22 17.44
C GLY A 2 -13.67 -13.69 18.05
N LYS A 3 -12.57 -13.65 17.26
CA LYS A 3 -11.25 -13.14 17.72
C LYS A 3 -11.26 -11.70 18.21
N PHE A 4 -12.05 -10.81 17.62
CA PHE A 4 -12.15 -9.42 18.06
C PHE A 4 -12.89 -9.30 19.41
N LYS A 5 -13.92 -10.12 19.63
CA LYS A 5 -14.64 -10.20 20.91
C LYS A 5 -13.74 -10.73 22.02
N GLU A 6 -12.89 -11.71 21.74
CA GLU A 6 -11.86 -12.21 22.68
C GLU A 6 -10.89 -11.09 23.14
N HIS A 7 -10.68 -10.06 22.31
CA HIS A 7 -9.89 -8.87 22.63
C HIS A 7 -10.72 -7.68 23.13
N GLY A 8 -11.97 -7.91 23.56
CA GLY A 8 -12.82 -6.87 24.18
C GLY A 8 -13.40 -5.84 23.19
N LEU A 9 -13.36 -6.10 21.89
CA LEU A 9 -13.92 -5.20 20.89
C LEU A 9 -15.38 -5.53 20.60
N SER A 10 -16.27 -4.53 20.74
CA SER A 10 -17.68 -4.67 20.38
C SER A 10 -17.84 -4.95 18.89
N ILE A 11 -18.81 -5.80 18.58
CA ILE A 11 -19.12 -6.18 17.21
C ILE A 11 -19.68 -5.03 16.36
N ASP A 12 -20.28 -4.05 17.04
CA ASP A 12 -20.87 -2.86 16.39
C ASP A 12 -19.80 -1.94 15.80
N ARG A 13 -18.52 -2.14 16.15
CA ARG A 13 -17.39 -1.44 15.52
C ARG A 13 -16.83 -2.16 14.30
N ILE A 14 -17.46 -3.24 13.85
CA ILE A 14 -16.97 -4.09 12.75
C ILE A 14 -18.05 -4.23 11.68
N SER A 15 -17.89 -3.44 10.62
CA SER A 15 -18.64 -3.57 9.38
C SER A 15 -17.91 -4.52 8.42
N LEU A 16 -18.62 -5.54 7.92
CA LEU A 16 -18.15 -6.39 6.84
C LEU A 16 -18.96 -6.01 5.61
N LEU A 17 -18.28 -5.53 4.58
CA LEU A 17 -18.92 -5.16 3.32
C LEU A 17 -18.95 -6.38 2.40
N SER A 18 -20.03 -6.54 1.65
CA SER A 18 -20.09 -7.51 0.56
C SER A 18 -19.10 -7.13 -0.53
N ARG A 19 -18.68 -8.12 -1.30
CA ARG A 19 -17.91 -7.86 -2.52
C ARG A 19 -18.80 -7.12 -3.52
N ASP A 20 -18.27 -6.04 -4.10
CA ASP A 20 -18.85 -5.43 -5.28
C ASP A 20 -18.29 -6.10 -6.55
N ASP A 21 -19.15 -6.35 -7.52
CA ASP A 21 -18.76 -7.00 -8.78
C ASP A 21 -18.18 -6.00 -9.80
N GLN A 22 -18.40 -4.70 -9.60
CA GLN A 22 -17.88 -3.63 -10.44
C GLN A 22 -16.69 -2.93 -9.78
N GLN A 23 -15.62 -2.70 -10.56
CA GLN A 23 -14.42 -2.06 -10.07
C GLN A 23 -14.67 -0.63 -9.55
N ALA A 24 -15.55 0.12 -10.22
CA ALA A 24 -15.86 1.50 -9.81
C ALA A 24 -16.51 1.57 -8.43
N ASP A 25 -17.41 0.63 -8.13
CA ASP A 25 -18.11 0.55 -6.84
C ASP A 25 -17.12 0.17 -5.72
N HIS A 26 -16.25 -0.82 -5.97
CA HIS A 26 -15.16 -1.17 -5.06
C HIS A 26 -14.25 0.05 -4.75
N LEU A 27 -13.85 0.81 -5.77
CA LEU A 27 -13.02 2.00 -5.56
C LEU A 27 -13.76 3.11 -4.80
N ALA A 28 -15.08 3.24 -4.98
CA ALA A 28 -15.89 4.21 -4.25
C ALA A 28 -15.93 3.92 -2.74
N LEU A 29 -15.79 2.65 -2.31
CA LEU A 29 -15.74 2.31 -0.88
C LEU A 29 -14.61 3.02 -0.13
N TYR A 30 -13.49 3.31 -0.78
CA TYR A 30 -12.38 4.02 -0.15
C TYR A 30 -12.72 5.45 0.28
N SER A 31 -13.80 6.06 -0.25
CA SER A 31 -14.27 7.36 0.24
C SER A 31 -14.79 7.30 1.68
N GLN A 32 -15.14 6.10 2.16
CA GLN A 32 -15.61 5.84 3.53
C GLN A 32 -14.47 5.38 4.46
N ILE A 33 -13.25 5.27 3.95
CA ILE A 33 -12.09 4.77 4.69
C ILE A 33 -11.11 5.91 4.95
N ASP A 34 -10.82 6.14 6.22
CA ASP A 34 -9.86 7.16 6.66
C ASP A 34 -8.41 6.70 6.53
N ILE A 35 -8.12 5.48 6.99
CA ILE A 35 -6.79 4.85 7.07
C ILE A 35 -6.92 3.38 6.68
N CYS A 36 -6.04 2.92 5.79
CA CYS A 36 -5.88 1.50 5.48
C CYS A 36 -4.78 0.89 6.35
N LEU A 37 -5.10 -0.23 6.99
CA LEU A 37 -4.16 -1.04 7.76
C LEU A 37 -3.76 -2.25 6.91
N ASP A 38 -2.53 -2.26 6.42
CA ASP A 38 -2.03 -3.36 5.59
C ASP A 38 -1.73 -4.60 6.45
N PRO A 39 -2.23 -5.79 6.09
CA PRO A 39 -1.95 -7.01 6.83
C PRO A 39 -0.48 -7.43 6.72
N PHE A 40 -0.03 -8.20 7.70
CA PHE A 40 1.27 -8.87 7.73
C PHE A 40 1.09 -10.27 8.35
N PRO A 41 1.89 -11.29 7.95
CA PRO A 41 3.12 -11.24 7.15
C PRO A 41 2.89 -11.32 5.62
N PHE A 42 1.67 -11.12 5.13
CA PHE A 42 1.39 -11.03 3.70
C PHE A 42 0.73 -9.69 3.41
N ASN A 43 1.47 -8.79 2.76
CA ASN A 43 1.02 -7.44 2.46
C ASN A 43 0.05 -7.41 1.28
N GLY A 44 -0.66 -6.31 1.17
CA GLY A 44 -1.35 -5.93 -0.05
C GLY A 44 -0.38 -5.62 -1.22
N ALA A 45 -0.96 -5.60 -2.41
CA ALA A 45 -0.31 -5.12 -3.62
C ALA A 45 -1.28 -4.17 -4.33
N THR A 46 -2.23 -4.73 -5.08
CA THR A 46 -3.27 -3.97 -5.78
C THR A 46 -4.13 -3.16 -4.82
N ALA A 47 -4.63 -3.77 -3.74
CA ALA A 47 -5.45 -3.07 -2.73
C ALA A 47 -4.70 -1.89 -2.07
N THR A 48 -3.38 -2.01 -1.86
CA THR A 48 -2.53 -0.92 -1.37
C THR A 48 -2.43 0.20 -2.39
N PHE A 49 -2.17 -0.14 -3.65
CA PHE A 49 -2.12 0.84 -4.73
C PHE A 49 -3.46 1.56 -4.93
N GLU A 50 -4.59 0.83 -4.89
CA GLU A 50 -5.94 1.37 -4.98
C GLU A 50 -6.25 2.32 -3.83
N ALA A 51 -5.90 1.96 -2.59
CA ALA A 51 -6.05 2.84 -1.43
C ALA A 51 -5.31 4.18 -1.64
N LEU A 52 -4.04 4.11 -2.05
CA LEU A 52 -3.23 5.30 -2.34
C LEU A 52 -3.81 6.09 -3.52
N LEU A 53 -4.28 5.42 -4.56
CA LEU A 53 -4.92 6.08 -5.70
C LEU A 53 -6.17 6.83 -5.27
N MET A 54 -6.95 6.29 -4.33
CA MET A 54 -8.12 6.93 -3.75
C MET A 54 -7.78 7.94 -2.63
N GLY A 55 -6.50 8.23 -2.42
CA GLY A 55 -6.03 9.22 -1.44
C GLY A 55 -6.03 8.73 0.01
N VAL A 56 -6.20 7.43 0.25
CA VAL A 56 -6.22 6.84 1.60
C VAL A 56 -4.80 6.45 2.02
N PRO A 57 -4.28 6.95 3.17
CA PRO A 57 -2.99 6.50 3.69
C PRO A 57 -3.03 5.02 4.07
N VAL A 58 -1.95 4.31 3.75
CA VAL A 58 -1.76 2.90 4.09
C VAL A 58 -0.61 2.78 5.08
N VAL A 59 -0.85 2.21 6.25
CA VAL A 59 0.20 1.83 7.20
C VAL A 59 0.62 0.39 6.92
N ALA A 60 1.92 0.18 6.66
CA ALA A 60 2.46 -1.14 6.34
C ALA A 60 3.68 -1.47 7.20
N LEU A 61 3.83 -2.74 7.58
CA LEU A 61 4.98 -3.24 8.33
C LEU A 61 6.05 -3.78 7.36
N GLU A 62 7.27 -3.26 7.46
CA GLU A 62 8.41 -3.73 6.67
C GLU A 62 8.91 -5.07 7.20
N GLY A 63 8.64 -6.13 6.43
CA GLY A 63 9.16 -7.45 6.72
C GLY A 63 10.47 -7.79 6.01
N LYS A 64 10.83 -9.07 6.08
CA LYS A 64 12.13 -9.60 5.64
C LYS A 64 12.06 -10.38 4.33
N HIS A 65 10.87 -10.77 3.92
CA HIS A 65 10.62 -11.57 2.72
C HIS A 65 10.12 -10.69 1.59
N PHE A 66 9.89 -11.26 0.41
CA PHE A 66 9.33 -10.48 -0.69
C PHE A 66 7.86 -10.10 -0.43
N VAL A 67 7.08 -11.05 0.09
CA VAL A 67 5.61 -10.94 0.27
C VAL A 67 5.17 -9.96 1.36
N ASP A 68 6.06 -9.63 2.31
CA ASP A 68 5.86 -8.64 3.37
C ASP A 68 6.62 -7.33 3.08
N ARG A 69 6.99 -7.09 1.81
CA ARG A 69 7.68 -5.87 1.34
C ARG A 69 7.04 -5.20 0.15
N VAL A 70 5.92 -5.72 -0.37
CA VAL A 70 5.27 -5.16 -1.56
C VAL A 70 4.70 -3.78 -1.24
N SER A 71 3.82 -3.67 -0.24
CA SER A 71 3.25 -2.39 0.19
C SER A 71 4.32 -1.38 0.61
N THR A 72 5.35 -1.82 1.33
CA THR A 72 6.42 -0.91 1.78
C THR A 72 7.27 -0.40 0.62
N THR A 73 7.46 -1.20 -0.43
CA THR A 73 8.09 -0.76 -1.68
C THR A 73 7.23 0.30 -2.38
N LEU A 74 5.92 0.08 -2.48
CA LEU A 74 5.00 1.06 -3.06
C LEU A 74 5.04 2.39 -2.30
N LEU A 75 4.93 2.35 -0.97
CA LEU A 75 5.00 3.54 -0.13
C LEU A 75 6.32 4.30 -0.29
N LYS A 76 7.46 3.59 -0.29
CA LYS A 76 8.79 4.21 -0.49
C LYS A 76 8.90 4.87 -1.87
N GLN A 77 8.43 4.21 -2.93
CA GLN A 77 8.48 4.77 -4.29
C GLN A 77 7.50 5.93 -4.50
N ALA A 78 6.40 5.98 -3.72
CA ALA A 78 5.44 7.09 -3.70
C ALA A 78 5.85 8.26 -2.79
N ASN A 79 7.05 8.26 -2.20
CA ASN A 79 7.51 9.24 -1.21
C ASN A 79 6.65 9.28 0.07
N LEU A 80 6.14 8.12 0.50
CA LEU A 80 5.28 7.95 1.67
C LEU A 80 5.94 7.06 2.74
N SER A 81 7.27 7.12 2.85
CA SER A 81 8.06 6.30 3.78
C SER A 81 7.68 6.50 5.26
N GLN A 82 7.03 7.61 5.61
CA GLN A 82 6.53 7.86 6.96
C GLN A 82 5.40 6.90 7.39
N PHE A 83 4.78 6.17 6.46
CA PHE A 83 3.77 5.15 6.76
C PHE A 83 4.33 3.72 6.77
N VAL A 84 5.65 3.58 6.65
CA VAL A 84 6.34 2.29 6.71
C VAL A 84 6.86 2.05 8.12
N ALA A 85 6.20 1.15 8.84
CA ALA A 85 6.61 0.72 10.16
C ALA A 85 7.76 -0.29 10.11
N LYS A 86 8.67 -0.25 11.08
CA LYS A 86 9.77 -1.23 11.22
C LYS A 86 9.50 -2.32 12.26
N THR A 87 8.57 -2.06 13.17
CA THR A 87 8.15 -3.00 14.22
C THR A 87 6.64 -2.92 14.40
N THR A 88 6.05 -3.87 15.12
CA THR A 88 4.63 -3.83 15.47
C THR A 88 4.26 -2.61 16.32
N ASP A 89 5.15 -2.19 17.23
CA ASP A 89 4.94 -0.99 18.05
C ASP A 89 4.95 0.29 17.21
N ASP A 90 5.86 0.35 16.22
CA ASP A 90 5.92 1.44 15.25
C ASP A 90 4.64 1.48 14.39
N TYR A 91 4.16 0.32 13.94
CA TYR A 91 2.91 0.20 13.20
C TYR A 91 1.72 0.74 14.00
N LEU A 92 1.61 0.37 15.28
CA LEU A 92 0.58 0.87 16.18
C LEU A 92 0.72 2.37 16.44
N SER A 93 1.96 2.87 16.59
CA SER A 93 2.25 4.28 16.81
C SER A 93 1.81 5.14 15.62
N ILE A 94 2.17 4.73 14.40
CA ILE A 94 1.78 5.41 13.15
C ILE A 94 0.26 5.42 13.01
N ALA A 95 -0.39 4.25 13.14
CA ALA A 95 -1.84 4.13 13.03
C ALA A 95 -2.57 5.01 14.06
N LYS A 96 -2.11 5.00 15.31
CA LYS A 96 -2.68 5.82 16.39
C LYS A 96 -2.49 7.31 16.13
N THR A 97 -1.31 7.71 15.65
CA THR A 97 -1.02 9.12 15.34
C THR A 97 -1.95 9.65 14.25
N LEU A 98 -2.13 8.88 13.17
CA LEU A 98 -3.06 9.21 12.10
C LEU A 98 -4.51 9.27 12.59
N ALA A 99 -4.93 8.31 13.43
CA ALA A 99 -6.30 8.24 13.94
C ALA A 99 -6.64 9.40 14.92
N LEU A 100 -5.65 9.89 15.66
CA LEU A 100 -5.83 10.97 16.64
C LEU A 100 -5.66 12.37 16.04
N ASN A 101 -4.91 12.51 14.93
CA ASN A 101 -4.64 13.80 14.30
C ASN A 101 -5.44 13.99 13.01
N THR A 102 -6.74 14.24 13.14
CA THR A 102 -7.66 14.39 11.99
C THR A 102 -7.25 15.52 11.03
N LYS A 103 -6.71 16.63 11.54
CA LYS A 103 -6.24 17.75 10.72
C LYS A 103 -5.09 17.33 9.80
N GLU A 104 -4.12 16.61 10.35
CA GLU A 104 -2.99 16.12 9.58
C GLU A 104 -3.40 15.00 8.62
N LEU A 105 -4.31 14.13 9.03
CA LEU A 105 -4.89 13.09 8.19
C LEU A 105 -5.55 13.66 6.93
N VAL A 106 -6.38 14.71 7.07
CA VAL A 106 -6.97 15.42 5.93
C VAL A 106 -5.88 15.97 4.99
N ASN A 107 -4.85 16.61 5.55
CA ASN A 107 -3.73 17.12 4.77
C ASN A 107 -3.00 16.00 4.00
N PHE A 108 -2.77 14.82 4.59
CA PHE A 108 -2.21 13.69 3.87
C PHE A 108 -3.13 13.21 2.73
N ARG A 109 -4.43 13.05 3.00
CA ARG A 109 -5.41 12.56 2.03
C ARG A 109 -5.48 13.42 0.77
N THR A 110 -5.33 14.74 0.92
CA THR A 110 -5.31 15.67 -0.23
C THR A 110 -4.07 15.51 -1.13
N LYS A 111 -2.96 14.97 -0.61
CA LYS A 111 -1.67 14.92 -1.32
C LYS A 111 -1.30 13.54 -1.83
N ILE A 112 -1.79 12.47 -1.19
CA ILE A 112 -1.36 11.09 -1.48
C ILE A 112 -1.58 10.72 -2.94
N ARG A 113 -2.76 11.03 -3.52
CA ARG A 113 -3.06 10.69 -4.91
C ARG A 113 -2.13 11.41 -5.89
N GLU A 114 -1.90 12.70 -5.69
CA GLU A 114 -0.99 13.50 -6.53
C GLU A 114 0.45 13.00 -6.40
N ASN A 115 0.91 12.69 -5.18
CA ASN A 115 2.22 12.11 -4.94
C ASN A 115 2.38 10.75 -5.63
N LEU A 116 1.37 9.90 -5.59
CA LEU A 116 1.38 8.59 -6.26
C LEU A 116 1.48 8.75 -7.78
N ILE A 117 0.61 9.57 -8.38
CA ILE A 117 0.55 9.79 -9.84
C ILE A 117 1.84 10.47 -10.33
N GLY A 118 2.38 11.42 -9.55
CA GLY A 118 3.64 12.09 -9.85
C GLY A 118 4.89 11.24 -9.58
N SER A 119 4.74 10.09 -8.91
CA SER A 119 5.88 9.22 -8.60
C SER A 119 6.35 8.39 -9.80
N ASN A 120 7.51 7.78 -9.63
CA ASN A 120 8.05 6.86 -10.63
C ASN A 120 7.22 5.59 -10.82
N LEU A 121 6.34 5.24 -9.87
CA LEU A 121 5.43 4.10 -9.99
C LEU A 121 4.46 4.27 -11.15
N CYS A 122 3.97 5.50 -11.37
CA CYS A 122 3.00 5.79 -12.42
C CYS A 122 3.65 6.26 -13.74
N ASN A 123 4.98 6.21 -13.85
CA ASN A 123 5.69 6.56 -15.07
C ASN A 123 5.86 5.32 -15.97
N ALA A 124 4.80 4.96 -16.69
CA ALA A 124 4.78 3.78 -17.55
C ALA A 124 5.89 3.77 -18.62
N PRO A 125 6.20 4.87 -19.34
CA PRO A 125 7.29 4.86 -20.32
C PRO A 125 8.66 4.61 -19.70
N ARG A 126 8.92 5.15 -18.49
CA ARG A 126 10.17 4.86 -17.76
C ARG A 126 10.23 3.38 -17.37
N TYR A 127 9.15 2.83 -16.84
CA TYR A 127 9.09 1.42 -16.43
C TYR A 127 9.35 0.49 -17.62
N ALA A 128 8.69 0.73 -18.77
CA ALA A 128 8.90 -0.02 -19.99
C ALA A 128 10.39 -0.04 -20.40
N ARG A 129 11.05 1.12 -20.45
CA ARG A 129 12.48 1.22 -20.77
C ARG A 129 13.38 0.46 -19.80
N GLN A 130 13.04 0.45 -18.51
CA GLN A 130 13.80 -0.29 -17.50
C GLN A 130 13.69 -1.81 -17.70
N ILE A 131 12.48 -2.29 -18.02
CA ILE A 131 12.22 -3.71 -18.32
C ILE A 131 12.91 -4.12 -19.63
N GLU A 132 12.80 -3.33 -20.69
CA GLU A 132 13.49 -3.56 -21.97
C GLU A 132 15.01 -3.66 -21.77
N LYS A 133 15.60 -2.75 -20.98
CA LYS A 133 17.02 -2.80 -20.66
C LYS A 133 17.39 -4.10 -19.92
N ALA A 134 16.56 -4.54 -18.98
CA ALA A 134 16.78 -5.79 -18.26
C ALA A 134 16.75 -6.99 -19.21
N TYR A 135 15.78 -7.06 -20.12
CA TYR A 135 15.70 -8.11 -21.14
C TYR A 135 16.91 -8.10 -22.08
N GLN A 136 17.36 -6.93 -22.52
CA GLN A 136 18.57 -6.81 -23.35
C GLN A 136 19.82 -7.31 -22.61
N CYS A 137 19.95 -7.02 -21.31
CA CYS A 137 21.05 -7.56 -20.50
C CYS A 137 21.00 -9.09 -20.41
N MET A 138 19.82 -9.66 -20.10
CA MET A 138 19.63 -11.11 -20.02
C MET A 138 19.97 -11.79 -21.36
N TRP A 139 19.55 -11.18 -22.47
CA TRP A 139 19.85 -11.68 -23.81
C TRP A 139 21.35 -11.67 -24.12
N ARG A 140 22.05 -10.55 -23.84
CA ARG A 140 23.50 -10.46 -24.06
C ARG A 140 24.27 -11.53 -23.26
N ASN A 141 23.96 -11.68 -21.97
CA ASN A 141 24.60 -12.70 -21.13
C ASN A 141 24.40 -14.10 -21.71
N ARG A 142 23.18 -14.42 -22.17
CA ARG A 142 22.88 -15.70 -22.80
C ARG A 142 23.64 -15.95 -24.11
N CYS A 143 23.90 -14.90 -24.90
CA CYS A 143 24.71 -15.01 -26.11
C CYS A 143 26.19 -15.24 -25.78
N GLU A 144 26.71 -14.55 -24.78
CA GLU A 144 28.11 -14.65 -24.34
C GLU A 144 28.43 -16.02 -23.71
N GLU A 145 27.49 -16.62 -22.97
CA GLU A 145 27.66 -17.98 -22.38
C GLU A 145 27.64 -19.13 -23.40
N THR A 146 27.33 -18.86 -24.68
CA THR A 146 27.22 -19.89 -25.73
C THR A 146 28.39 -19.87 -26.71
N VAL A 147 29.36 -18.98 -26.49
CA VAL A 147 30.64 -18.91 -27.19
C VAL A 147 31.69 -19.58 -26.32
#